data_AF-A0A6J5YE62-F1
#
_entry.id   AF-A0A6J5YE62-F1
#
_cell.length_a   1.000
_cell.length_b   1.000
_cell.length_c   1.000
_cell.angle_alpha   90.00
_cell.angle_beta   90.00
_cell.angle_gamma   90.00
#
_symmetry.space_group_name_H-M   'P 1'
#
loop_
_entity.id
_entity.type
_entity.pdbx_description
1 polymer ?
#
loop_
_entity_poly.entity_id
_entity_poly.type
_entity_poly.pdbx_seq_one_letter_code
_entity_poly.pdbx_strand_id
1 'polypeptide(L)'
;MPVQLAIAMFLLYDSLGAAVITSVVGIMCVLVFVVLGTRRNNRFQSNVVKCRDSRMKATNDTLNYMRVIKFQAWEEHFNKRIQAFRKSEFSWLTKFMYSISANVVVMLCTPVLISTLTFGTALLLGVRIDACPGHCSEPQASSTFCGIPSGPSHNL
;
A
#
# COMPACT_ATOMS: atom_id res chain seq x y z
N MET A 1 -5.82 -29.53 -7.29
CA MET A 1 -5.20 -28.21 -7.08
C MET A 1 -5.80 -27.11 -7.97
N PRO A 2 -5.91 -27.23 -9.31
CA PRO A 2 -6.54 -26.18 -10.13
C PRO A 2 -8.09 -26.16 -10.04
N VAL A 3 -8.72 -27.33 -9.87
CA VAL A 3 -10.19 -27.47 -9.76
C VAL A 3 -10.77 -26.79 -8.50
N GLN A 4 -10.02 -26.81 -7.40
CA GLN A 4 -10.45 -26.24 -6.12
C GLN A 4 -10.50 -24.70 -6.18
N LEU A 5 -9.56 -24.09 -6.92
CA LEU A 5 -9.55 -22.66 -7.23
C LEU A 5 -10.73 -22.26 -8.12
N ALA A 6 -11.03 -23.05 -9.15
CA ALA A 6 -12.15 -22.77 -10.04
C ALA A 6 -13.51 -22.82 -9.31
N ILE A 7 -13.71 -23.82 -8.45
CA ILE A 7 -14.93 -23.97 -7.65
C ILE A 7 -15.07 -22.84 -6.63
N ALA A 8 -13.98 -22.46 -5.95
CA ALA A 8 -13.98 -21.32 -5.04
C ALA A 8 -14.32 -20.01 -5.77
N MET A 9 -13.77 -19.81 -6.97
CA MET A 9 -14.03 -18.63 -7.80
C MET A 9 -15.48 -18.56 -8.28
N PHE A 10 -16.08 -19.72 -8.59
CA PHE A 10 -17.47 -19.84 -9.02
C PHE A 10 -18.46 -19.58 -7.87
N LEU A 11 -18.26 -20.22 -6.70
CA LEU A 11 -19.07 -20.00 -5.49
C LEU A 11 -19.00 -18.56 -4.99
N LEU A 12 -17.83 -17.92 -5.12
CA LEU A 12 -17.64 -16.51 -4.77
C LEU A 12 -18.42 -15.60 -5.72
N TYR A 13 -18.43 -15.91 -7.02
CA TYR A 13 -19.19 -15.16 -8.03
C TYR A 13 -20.70 -15.21 -7.77
N ASP A 14 -21.20 -16.39 -7.43
CA ASP A 14 -22.62 -16.63 -7.18
C ASP A 14 -23.08 -15.99 -5.86
N SER A 15 -22.24 -16.02 -4.82
CA SER A 15 -22.58 -15.49 -3.49
C SER A 15 -22.49 -13.97 -3.36
N LEU A 16 -21.67 -13.29 -4.18
CA LEU A 16 -21.32 -11.88 -3.97
C LEU A 16 -21.87 -10.90 -5.03
N GLY A 17 -22.33 -11.38 -6.19
CA GLY A 17 -22.99 -10.56 -7.21
C GLY A 17 -22.30 -9.20 -7.47
N ALA A 18 -23.02 -8.09 -7.26
CA ALA A 18 -22.53 -6.72 -7.46
C ALA A 18 -21.24 -6.38 -6.68
N ALA A 19 -20.94 -7.06 -5.56
CA ALA A 19 -19.70 -6.84 -4.80
C ALA A 19 -18.45 -7.17 -5.62
N VAL A 20 -18.53 -8.19 -6.48
CA VAL A 20 -17.42 -8.60 -7.35
C VAL A 20 -17.10 -7.49 -8.34
N ILE A 21 -18.11 -6.81 -8.89
CA ILE A 21 -17.91 -5.70 -9.82
C ILE A 21 -17.22 -4.53 -9.10
N THR A 22 -17.67 -4.18 -7.90
CA THR A 22 -17.05 -3.10 -7.10
C THR A 22 -15.62 -3.43 -6.69
N SER A 23 -15.35 -4.69 -6.29
CA SER A 23 -14.01 -5.16 -5.95
C SER A 23 -13.09 -5.22 -7.17
N VAL A 24 -13.57 -5.70 -8.32
CA VAL A 24 -12.79 -5.71 -9.58
C VAL A 24 -12.47 -4.29 -10.00
N VAL A 25 -13.41 -3.35 -9.95
CA VAL A 25 -13.16 -1.94 -10.25
C VAL A 25 -12.18 -1.33 -9.24
N GLY A 26 -12.32 -1.63 -7.95
CA GLY A 26 -11.41 -1.17 -6.89
C GLY A 26 -9.98 -1.68 -7.09
N ILE A 27 -9.82 -2.98 -7.37
CA ILE A 27 -8.53 -3.60 -7.68
C ILE A 27 -7.93 -3.01 -8.95
N MET A 28 -8.73 -2.82 -10.01
CA MET A 28 -8.26 -2.25 -11.27
C MET A 28 -7.79 -0.80 -11.08
N CYS A 29 -8.54 0.01 -10.32
CA CYS A 29 -8.14 1.37 -9.95
C CYS A 29 -6.84 1.39 -9.13
N VAL A 30 -6.70 0.52 -8.12
CA VAL A 30 -5.48 0.41 -7.31
C VAL A 30 -4.30 -0.04 -8.17
N LEU A 31 -4.48 -1.01 -9.06
CA LEU A 31 -3.43 -1.49 -9.95
C LEU A 31 -2.96 -0.39 -10.90
N VAL A 32 -3.88 0.34 -11.52
CA VAL A 32 -3.54 1.49 -12.38
C VAL A 32 -2.77 2.53 -11.56
N PHE A 33 -3.23 2.83 -10.34
CA PHE A 33 -2.56 3.79 -9.46
C PHE A 33 -1.12 3.34 -9.10
N VAL A 34 -0.94 2.07 -8.72
CA VAL A 34 0.37 1.48 -8.37
C VAL A 34 1.30 1.40 -9.57
N VAL A 35 0.80 1.08 -10.76
CA VAL A 35 1.60 1.02 -12.00
C VAL A 35 2.05 2.41 -12.42
N LEU A 36 1.16 3.41 -12.37
CA LEU A 36 1.51 4.81 -12.65
C LEU A 36 2.49 5.33 -11.60
N GLY A 37 2.26 5.04 -10.32
CA GLY A 37 3.15 5.37 -9.21
C GLY A 37 4.54 4.76 -9.38
N THR A 38 4.62 3.46 -9.66
CA THR A 38 5.88 2.74 -9.90
C THR A 38 6.61 3.27 -11.12
N ARG A 39 5.93 3.51 -12.24
CA ARG A 39 6.56 4.11 -13.44
C ARG A 39 7.11 5.51 -13.15
N ARG A 40 6.34 6.35 -12.46
CA ARG A 40 6.78 7.68 -12.06
C ARG A 40 7.96 7.59 -11.11
N ASN A 41 7.89 6.76 -10.07
CA ASN A 41 8.96 6.57 -9.10
C ASN A 41 10.25 6.08 -9.77
N ASN A 42 10.16 5.13 -10.69
CA ASN A 42 11.33 4.58 -11.37
C ASN A 42 12.00 5.61 -12.30
N ARG A 43 11.20 6.40 -13.04
CA ARG A 43 11.69 7.57 -13.78
C ARG A 43 12.34 8.60 -12.85
N PHE A 44 11.71 8.88 -11.72
CA PHE A 44 12.19 9.86 -10.74
C PHE A 44 13.51 9.43 -10.10
N GLN A 45 13.60 8.17 -9.66
CA GLN A 45 14.81 7.58 -9.10
C GLN A 45 15.97 7.61 -10.09
N SER A 46 15.74 7.20 -11.35
CA SER A 46 16.79 7.26 -12.38
C SER A 46 17.27 8.69 -12.62
N ASN A 47 16.35 9.65 -12.68
CA ASN A 47 16.70 11.05 -12.88
C ASN A 47 17.45 11.64 -11.68
N VAL A 48 17.09 11.23 -10.47
CA VAL A 48 17.72 11.71 -9.23
C VAL A 48 19.11 11.12 -9.05
N VAL A 49 19.30 9.84 -9.32
CA VAL A 49 20.63 9.21 -9.28
C VAL A 49 21.57 9.90 -10.27
N LYS A 50 21.10 10.17 -11.50
CA LYS A 50 21.87 10.92 -12.51
C LYS A 50 22.21 12.34 -12.06
N CYS A 51 21.24 13.09 -11.52
CA CYS A 51 21.48 14.44 -10.99
C CYS A 51 22.47 14.41 -9.81
N ARG A 52 22.33 13.43 -8.91
CA ARG A 52 23.21 13.27 -7.74
C ARG A 52 24.64 12.98 -8.17
N ASP A 53 24.83 12.09 -9.14
CA ASP A 53 26.16 11.73 -9.63
C ASP A 53 26.82 12.92 -10.36
N SER A 54 26.07 13.66 -11.18
CA SER A 54 26.56 14.88 -11.82
C SER A 54 26.98 15.95 -10.81
N ARG A 55 26.22 16.11 -9.72
CA ARG A 55 26.54 17.05 -8.65
C ARG A 55 27.82 16.65 -7.92
N MET A 56 27.95 15.36 -7.60
CA MET A 56 29.12 14.83 -6.91
C MET A 56 30.40 15.03 -7.73
N LYS A 57 30.32 14.89 -9.06
CA LYS A 57 31.40 15.22 -9.99
C LYS A 57 31.77 16.71 -9.97
N ALA A 58 30.78 17.61 -10.08
CA ALA A 58 31.02 19.05 -10.05
C ALA A 58 31.62 19.54 -8.72
N THR A 59 31.22 18.94 -7.59
CA THR A 59 31.84 19.23 -6.29
C THR A 59 33.30 18.77 -6.24
N ASN A 60 33.61 17.59 -6.80
CA ASN A 60 34.97 17.08 -6.89
C ASN A 60 35.87 18.01 -7.73
N ASP A 61 35.38 18.43 -8.90
CA ASP A 61 36.07 19.39 -9.76
C ASP A 61 36.32 20.72 -9.01
N THR A 62 35.34 21.24 -8.29
CA THR A 62 35.45 22.49 -7.53
C THR A 62 36.48 22.42 -6.40
N LEU A 63 36.53 21.29 -5.68
CA LEU A 63 37.54 21.07 -4.63
C LEU A 63 38.96 21.02 -5.20
N ASN A 64 39.12 20.55 -6.44
CA ASN A 64 40.40 20.53 -7.13
C ASN A 64 40.92 21.96 -7.43
N TYR A 65 40.02 22.89 -7.77
CA TYR A 65 40.35 24.31 -8.05
C TYR A 65 40.50 25.19 -6.80
N MET A 66 40.36 24.66 -5.59
CA MET A 66 40.37 25.42 -4.33
C MET A 66 41.65 26.25 -4.12
N ARG A 67 42.81 25.76 -4.59
CA ARG A 67 44.10 26.44 -4.45
C ARG A 67 44.19 27.73 -5.28
N VAL A 68 43.55 27.77 -6.45
CA VAL A 68 43.56 28.93 -7.36
C VAL A 68 42.74 30.09 -6.78
N ILE A 69 41.60 29.77 -6.15
CA ILE A 69 40.70 30.77 -5.55
C ILE A 69 41.39 31.52 -4.40
N LYS A 70 42.17 30.80 -3.59
CA LYS A 70 42.96 31.40 -2.48
C LYS A 70 44.10 32.29 -2.97
N PHE A 71 44.69 32.01 -4.12
CA PHE A 71 45.79 32.80 -4.69
C PHE A 71 45.34 34.14 -5.30
N GLN A 72 44.05 34.29 -5.64
CA GLN A 72 43.50 35.45 -6.35
C GLN A 72 42.60 36.35 -5.48
N ALA A 73 42.51 36.09 -4.16
CA ALA A 73 41.63 36.81 -3.22
C ALA A 73 40.14 36.89 -3.65
N TRP A 74 39.66 35.91 -4.43
CA TRP A 74 38.27 35.86 -4.94
C TRP A 74 37.27 35.23 -3.95
N GLU A 75 37.63 35.07 -2.68
CA GLU A 75 36.84 34.33 -1.68
C GLU A 75 35.42 34.90 -1.51
N GLU A 76 35.27 36.21 -1.43
CA GLU A 76 33.98 36.89 -1.25
C GLU A 76 33.01 36.61 -2.42
N HIS A 77 33.52 36.69 -3.65
CA HIS A 77 32.76 36.50 -4.87
C HIS A 77 32.39 35.03 -5.07
N PHE A 78 33.28 34.12 -4.67
CA PHE A 78 33.04 32.68 -4.68
C PHE A 78 32.03 32.24 -3.62
N ASN A 79 32.08 32.86 -2.43
CA ASN A 79 31.14 32.59 -1.33
C ASN A 79 29.70 32.91 -1.74
N LYS A 80 29.45 34.08 -2.36
CA LYS A 80 28.12 34.43 -2.90
C LYS A 80 27.62 33.44 -3.95
N ARG A 81 28.50 33.00 -4.86
CA ARG A 81 28.20 31.97 -5.87
C ARG A 81 27.82 30.62 -5.23
N ILE A 82 28.58 30.16 -4.22
CA ILE A 82 28.27 28.94 -3.48
C ILE A 82 26.91 29.05 -2.79
N GLN A 83 26.62 30.19 -2.16
CA GLN A 83 25.36 30.39 -1.43
C GLN A 83 24.15 30.33 -2.37
N ALA A 84 24.25 30.93 -3.56
CA ALA A 84 23.23 30.83 -4.60
C ALA A 84 23.02 29.38 -5.09
N PHE A 85 24.12 28.64 -5.30
CA PHE A 85 24.07 27.22 -5.67
C PHE A 85 23.41 26.37 -4.58
N ARG A 86 23.79 26.55 -3.31
CA ARG A 86 23.21 25.83 -2.16
C ARG A 86 21.71 26.07 -2.03
N LYS A 87 21.23 27.31 -2.24
CA LYS A 87 19.78 27.61 -2.22
C LYS A 87 19.02 26.86 -3.33
N SER A 88 19.58 26.84 -4.54
CA SER A 88 18.97 26.12 -5.67
C SER A 88 18.96 24.60 -5.43
N GLU A 89 20.06 24.06 -4.92
CA GLU A 89 20.18 22.65 -4.54
C GLU A 89 19.17 22.26 -3.46
N PHE A 90 19.06 23.07 -2.41
CA PHE A 90 18.11 22.83 -1.33
C PHE A 90 16.66 22.86 -1.83
N SER A 91 16.29 23.83 -2.68
CA SER A 91 14.95 23.87 -3.29
C SER A 91 14.63 22.60 -4.07
N TRP A 92 15.59 22.07 -4.82
CA TRP A 92 15.42 20.84 -5.59
C TRP A 92 15.33 19.62 -4.68
N LEU A 93 16.15 19.57 -3.62
CA LEU A 93 16.16 18.49 -2.64
C LEU A 93 14.86 18.42 -1.83
N THR A 94 14.32 19.58 -1.42
CA THR A 94 13.02 19.65 -0.73
C THR A 94 11.89 19.14 -1.62
N LYS A 95 11.85 19.54 -2.90
CA LYS A 95 10.86 19.03 -3.87
C LYS A 95 10.99 17.51 -4.05
N PHE A 96 12.21 17.00 -4.07
CA PHE A 96 12.47 15.57 -4.15
C PHE A 96 11.97 14.81 -2.92
N MET A 97 12.31 15.29 -1.71
CA MET A 97 11.84 14.69 -0.45
C MET A 97 10.32 14.70 -0.36
N TYR A 98 9.68 15.81 -0.73
CA TYR A 98 8.21 15.91 -0.78
C TYR A 98 7.62 14.84 -1.71
N SER A 99 8.22 14.64 -2.88
CA SER A 99 7.76 13.62 -3.83
C SER A 99 7.92 12.19 -3.29
N ILE A 100 9.03 11.87 -2.62
CA ILE A 100 9.21 10.55 -1.98
C ILE A 100 8.19 10.34 -0.87
N SER A 101 8.08 11.30 0.05
CA SER A 101 7.15 11.21 1.17
C SER A 101 5.72 11.01 0.69
N ALA A 102 5.29 11.74 -0.36
CA ALA A 102 3.98 11.55 -0.97
C ALA A 102 3.78 10.12 -1.50
N ASN A 103 4.77 9.56 -2.22
CA ASN A 103 4.68 8.19 -2.73
C ASN A 103 4.57 7.15 -1.60
N VAL A 104 5.35 7.30 -0.53
CA VAL A 104 5.31 6.40 0.64
C VAL A 104 3.96 6.48 1.34
N VAL A 105 3.44 7.69 1.58
CA VAL A 105 2.12 7.89 2.20
C VAL A 105 1.04 7.20 1.38
N VAL A 106 1.03 7.36 0.06
CA VAL A 106 -0.01 6.72 -0.76
C VAL A 106 0.10 5.19 -0.75
N MET A 107 1.31 4.64 -0.75
CA MET A 107 1.52 3.20 -0.64
C MET A 107 0.99 2.66 0.70
N LEU A 108 1.15 3.40 1.79
CA LEU A 108 0.63 3.04 3.12
C LEU A 108 -0.89 3.21 3.23
N CYS A 109 -1.47 4.21 2.57
CA CYS A 109 -2.92 4.44 2.55
C CYS A 109 -3.67 3.41 1.69
N THR A 110 -3.01 2.81 0.69
CA THR A 110 -3.61 1.82 -0.23
C THR A 110 -4.32 0.67 0.49
N PRO A 111 -3.71 -0.09 1.42
CA PRO A 111 -4.41 -1.18 2.13
C PRO A 111 -5.57 -0.69 3.00
N VAL A 112 -5.46 0.52 3.58
CA VAL A 112 -6.53 1.11 4.39
C VAL A 112 -7.75 1.42 3.51
N LEU A 113 -7.53 1.99 2.33
CA LEU A 113 -8.60 2.28 1.36
C LEU A 113 -9.27 1.01 0.84
N ILE A 114 -8.50 -0.06 0.59
CA ILE A 114 -9.06 -1.34 0.15
C ILE A 114 -9.95 -1.94 1.25
N SER A 115 -9.50 -1.94 2.49
CA SER A 115 -10.28 -2.46 3.63
C SER A 115 -11.56 -1.65 3.85
N THR A 116 -11.52 -0.32 3.79
CA THR A 116 -12.70 0.53 3.95
C THR A 116 -13.71 0.36 2.81
N LEU A 117 -13.24 0.23 1.57
CA LEU A 117 -14.11 -0.05 0.42
C LEU A 117 -14.78 -1.43 0.52
N THR A 118 -14.03 -2.44 0.97
CA THR A 118 -14.55 -3.80 1.16
C THR A 118 -15.61 -3.84 2.25
N PHE A 119 -15.32 -3.23 3.40
CA PHE A 119 -16.25 -3.15 4.53
C PHE A 119 -17.48 -2.30 4.20
N GLY A 120 -17.27 -1.15 3.53
CA GLY A 120 -18.36 -0.27 3.09
C GLY A 120 -19.31 -0.96 2.10
N THR A 121 -18.77 -1.73 1.15
CA THR A 121 -19.58 -2.51 0.20
C THR A 121 -20.35 -3.63 0.91
N ALA A 122 -19.71 -4.31 1.88
CA ALA A 122 -20.36 -5.36 2.67
C ALA A 122 -21.54 -4.84 3.50
N LEU A 123 -21.41 -3.64 4.10
CA LEU A 123 -22.52 -2.97 4.78
C LEU A 123 -23.67 -2.61 3.83
N LEU A 124 -23.35 -2.12 2.63
CA LEU A 124 -24.33 -1.67 1.63
C LEU A 124 -25.16 -2.83 1.05
N LEU A 125 -24.55 -4.02 0.96
CA LEU A 125 -25.23 -5.27 0.58
C LEU A 125 -26.08 -5.86 1.72
N GLY A 126 -26.09 -5.23 2.90
CA GLY A 126 -26.91 -5.67 4.03
C GLY A 126 -26.43 -6.98 4.67
N VAL A 127 -25.21 -7.44 4.34
CA VAL A 127 -24.58 -8.58 5.01
C VAL A 127 -24.47 -8.23 6.49
N ARG A 128 -25.14 -9.01 7.34
CA ARG A 128 -25.07 -8.86 8.80
C ARG A 128 -23.64 -9.16 9.23
N ILE A 129 -22.84 -8.12 9.42
CA ILE A 129 -21.54 -8.23 10.06
C ILE A 129 -21.82 -8.27 11.56
N ASP A 130 -22.33 -9.43 12.02
CA ASP A 130 -22.58 -9.68 13.43
C ASP A 130 -21.23 -9.77 14.14
N ALA A 131 -20.83 -8.67 14.76
CA ALA A 131 -19.68 -8.60 15.62
C ALA A 131 -20.02 -9.17 17.01
N CYS A 132 -20.01 -10.52 17.14
CA CYS A 132 -19.88 -11.35 18.37
C CYS A 132 -21.03 -11.28 19.42
N PRO A 133 -21.20 -12.22 20.41
CA PRO A 133 -20.42 -13.42 20.78
C PRO A 133 -21.21 -14.71 21.15
N GLY A 134 -20.59 -15.89 21.08
CA GLY A 134 -21.09 -17.17 21.65
C GLY A 134 -20.47 -18.36 20.90
N HIS A 135 -19.85 -19.38 21.50
CA HIS A 135 -20.29 -20.15 22.66
C HIS A 135 -21.82 -20.28 22.77
N CYS A 136 -22.49 -20.46 21.64
CA CYS A 136 -23.77 -21.17 21.58
C CYS A 136 -23.63 -22.28 20.53
N SER A 137 -22.86 -23.30 20.88
CA SER A 137 -23.15 -24.64 20.36
C SER A 137 -24.43 -25.11 21.03
N GLU A 138 -25.57 -24.84 20.41
CA GLU A 138 -26.78 -25.61 20.67
C GLU A 138 -27.40 -25.98 19.32
N PRO A 139 -27.29 -27.27 18.90
CA PRO A 139 -27.81 -27.71 17.63
C PRO A 139 -29.32 -27.93 17.72
N GLN A 140 -30.00 -27.47 16.67
CA GLN A 140 -31.35 -27.78 16.19
C GLN A 140 -32.26 -28.64 17.10
N ALA A 141 -33.34 -28.02 17.55
CA ALA A 141 -34.60 -28.71 17.76
C ALA A 141 -35.09 -29.32 16.42
N SER A 142 -35.34 -30.62 16.37
CA SER A 142 -36.68 -31.19 16.09
C SER A 142 -36.60 -32.67 15.72
N SER A 143 -37.25 -33.47 16.56
CA SER A 143 -38.04 -34.67 16.22
C SER A 143 -37.46 -35.69 15.22
N THR A 144 -36.99 -36.82 15.73
CA THR A 144 -37.38 -38.18 15.29
C THR A 144 -36.68 -39.20 16.21
N PHE A 145 -37.25 -39.52 17.37
CA PHE A 145 -37.27 -40.92 17.85
C PHE A 145 -38.24 -41.06 19.02
N CYS A 146 -39.52 -41.16 18.68
CA CYS A 146 -40.51 -41.78 19.54
C CYS A 146 -40.13 -43.27 19.62
N GLY A 147 -39.75 -43.75 20.81
CA GLY A 147 -39.31 -45.12 21.00
C GLY A 147 -39.06 -45.44 22.47
N ILE A 148 -40.07 -45.24 23.33
CA ILE A 148 -40.19 -46.01 24.57
C ILE A 148 -40.83 -47.35 24.19
N PRO A 149 -40.19 -48.48 24.55
CA PRO A 149 -40.67 -49.18 25.73
C PRO A 149 -39.58 -49.73 26.65
N SER A 150 -39.94 -49.71 27.94
CA SER A 150 -39.61 -50.69 28.99
C SER A 150 -38.14 -50.98 29.36
N GLY A 151 -37.82 -50.82 30.65
CA GLY A 151 -36.61 -51.37 31.28
C GLY A 151 -36.50 -52.91 31.17
N PRO A 152 -35.51 -53.56 31.81
CA PRO A 152 -35.36 -53.46 33.27
C PRO A 152 -33.89 -53.60 33.80
N SER A 153 -33.75 -53.48 35.13
CA SER A 153 -32.83 -54.27 35.98
C SER A 153 -31.29 -54.13 35.88
N HIS A 154 -30.73 -53.62 36.98
CA HIS A 154 -29.69 -54.28 37.80
C HIS A 154 -28.21 -54.26 37.36
N ASN A 155 -27.34 -54.14 38.39
CA ASN A 155 -25.86 -54.32 38.45
C ASN A 155 -25.05 -53.11 37.95
N LEU A 156 -24.11 -52.50 38.67
CA LEU A 156 -23.36 -52.84 39.90
C LEU A 156 -23.01 -51.52 40.62
#